data_AF-A0A962V1Y4-F1
#
_entry.id   AF-A0A962V1Y4-F1
#
_cell.length_a   1.000
_cell.length_b   1.000
_cell.length_c   1.000
_cell.angle_alpha   90.00
_cell.angle_beta   90.00
_cell.angle_gamma   90.00
#
_symmetry.space_group_name_H-M   'P 1'
#
loop_
_entity.id
_entity.type
_entity.pdbx_description
1 polymer ?
#
loop_
_entity_poly.entity_id
_entity_poly.type
_entity_poly.pdbx_seq_one_letter_code
_entity_poly.pdbx_strand_id
1 'polypeptide(L)'
;PLRAGAKALQEATDWVVRTLAEQPDVVLAASVNYLMLTGYVCGGWQMARAALIAQERLATGDNSGFYNSKLITARFYAEQILPRAQALSYAVVAGAETPLALAEESF
;
A
#
# COMPACT_ATOMS: atom_id res chain seq x y z
N PRO A 1 10.44 -5.50 -1.85
CA PRO A 1 9.44 -4.48 -1.43
C PRO A 1 8.00 -4.80 -1.86
N LEU A 2 7.71 -4.97 -3.17
CA LEU A 2 6.34 -5.18 -3.65
C LEU A 2 5.66 -6.44 -3.10
N ARG A 3 6.37 -7.56 -3.01
CA ARG A 3 5.85 -8.79 -2.38
C ARG A 3 5.41 -8.56 -0.94
N ALA A 4 6.17 -7.77 -0.17
CA ALA A 4 5.83 -7.45 1.22
C ALA A 4 4.59 -6.53 1.29
N GLY A 5 4.49 -5.54 0.40
CA GLY A 5 3.29 -4.71 0.28
C GLY A 5 2.05 -5.51 -0.11
N ALA A 6 2.16 -6.42 -1.08
CA ALA A 6 1.06 -7.31 -1.48
C ALA A 6 0.60 -8.22 -0.33
N LYS A 7 1.54 -8.79 0.43
CA LYS A 7 1.24 -9.56 1.65
C LYS A 7 0.50 -8.70 2.68
N ALA A 8 0.97 -7.48 2.93
CA ALA A 8 0.34 -6.56 3.89
C ALA A 8 -1.10 -6.19 3.48
N LEU A 9 -1.35 -5.99 2.18
CA LEU A 9 -2.71 -5.78 1.65
C LEU A 9 -3.57 -7.03 1.81
N GLN A 10 -3.07 -8.22 1.47
CA GLN A 10 -3.79 -9.48 1.65
C GLN A 10 -4.23 -9.66 3.11
N GLU A 11 -3.32 -9.47 4.07
CA GLU A 11 -3.61 -9.59 5.51
C GLU A 11 -4.72 -8.62 5.95
N ALA A 12 -4.65 -7.36 5.51
CA ALA A 12 -5.67 -6.37 5.81
C ALA A 12 -7.02 -6.69 5.16
N THR A 13 -7.03 -7.11 3.89
CA THR A 13 -8.25 -7.53 3.18
C THR A 13 -8.89 -8.73 3.86
N ASP A 14 -8.11 -9.74 4.24
CA ASP A 14 -8.64 -10.93 4.89
C ASP A 14 -9.22 -10.61 6.28
N TRP A 15 -8.65 -9.63 7.00
CA TRP A 15 -9.21 -9.14 8.26
C TRP A 15 -10.53 -8.39 8.02
N VAL A 16 -10.58 -7.48 7.04
CA VAL A 16 -11.80 -6.74 6.68
C VAL A 16 -12.94 -7.72 6.37
N VAL A 17 -12.69 -8.72 5.51
CA VAL A 17 -13.71 -9.70 5.11
C VAL A 17 -14.20 -10.53 6.30
N ARG A 18 -13.30 -10.92 7.21
CA ARG A 18 -13.66 -11.73 8.38
C ARG A 18 -14.43 -10.93 9.43
N THR A 19 -14.09 -9.67 9.63
CA THR A 19 -14.60 -8.86 10.75
C THR A 19 -15.86 -8.07 10.40
N LEU A 20 -16.07 -7.70 9.13
CA LEU A 20 -17.11 -6.74 8.71
C LEU A 20 -18.53 -7.12 9.15
N ALA A 21 -18.89 -8.40 9.09
CA ALA A 21 -20.24 -8.85 9.45
C ALA A 21 -20.52 -8.75 10.95
N GLU A 22 -19.49 -8.91 11.78
CA GLU A 22 -19.60 -8.94 13.24
C GLU A 22 -19.38 -7.56 13.86
N GLN A 23 -18.42 -6.79 13.34
CA GLN A 23 -17.98 -5.51 13.90
C GLN A 23 -17.83 -4.46 12.80
N PRO A 24 -18.93 -4.00 12.19
CA PRO A 24 -18.89 -3.08 11.06
C PRO A 24 -18.24 -1.75 11.42
N ASP A 25 -18.50 -1.20 12.61
CA ASP A 25 -17.95 0.10 13.02
C ASP A 25 -16.42 0.07 13.13
N VAL A 26 -15.85 -1.02 13.65
CA VAL A 26 -14.39 -1.22 13.76
C VAL A 26 -13.76 -1.25 12.36
N VAL A 27 -14.38 -1.98 11.43
CA VAL A 27 -13.89 -2.05 10.05
C VAL A 27 -14.01 -0.70 9.34
N LEU A 28 -15.11 0.02 9.55
CA LEU A 28 -15.33 1.33 8.96
C LEU A 28 -14.38 2.40 9.52
N ALA A 29 -14.03 2.33 10.81
CA ALA A 29 -13.00 3.17 11.41
C ALA A 29 -11.62 2.96 10.76
N ALA A 30 -11.33 1.76 10.26
CA ALA A 30 -10.09 1.43 9.55
C ALA A 30 -10.11 1.75 8.03
N SER A 31 -11.26 2.16 7.47
CA SER A 31 -11.48 2.27 6.02
C SER A 31 -10.48 3.17 5.28
N VAL A 32 -10.13 4.32 5.85
CA VAL A 32 -9.18 5.26 5.25
C VAL A 32 -7.76 4.66 5.21
N ASN A 33 -7.34 4.00 6.29
CA ASN A 33 -6.04 3.32 6.33
C ASN A 33 -5.99 2.18 5.30
N TYR A 34 -7.07 1.42 5.17
CA TYR A 34 -7.20 0.36 4.16
C TYR A 34 -7.19 0.91 2.72
N LEU A 35 -7.85 2.03 2.47
CA LEU A 35 -7.82 2.73 1.18
C LEU A 35 -6.39 3.16 0.82
N MET A 36 -5.69 3.80 1.76
CA MET A 36 -4.31 4.25 1.56
C MET A 36 -3.35 3.08 1.34
N LEU A 37 -3.50 2.01 2.11
CA LEU A 37 -2.74 0.76 1.93
C LEU A 37 -2.89 0.22 0.51
N THR A 38 -4.14 0.10 0.05
CA THR A 38 -4.47 -0.37 -1.29
C THR A 38 -3.82 0.52 -2.36
N GLY A 39 -3.95 1.84 -2.21
CA GLY A 39 -3.35 2.82 -3.11
C GLY A 39 -1.83 2.69 -3.23
N TYR A 40 -1.12 2.52 -2.11
CA TYR A 40 0.34 2.36 -2.12
C TYR A 40 0.78 1.07 -2.81
N VAL A 41 0.08 -0.04 -2.58
CA VAL A 41 0.41 -1.33 -3.21
C VAL A 41 0.15 -1.29 -4.72
N CYS A 42 -1.01 -0.76 -5.13
CA CYS A 42 -1.34 -0.58 -6.55
C CYS A 42 -0.35 0.37 -7.26
N GLY A 43 0.02 1.48 -6.61
CA GLY A 43 1.03 2.40 -7.14
C GLY A 43 2.40 1.73 -7.29
N GLY A 44 2.82 0.94 -6.30
CA GLY A 44 4.05 0.15 -6.35
C GLY A 44 4.06 -0.88 -7.48
N TRP A 45 2.92 -1.54 -7.72
CA TRP A 45 2.75 -2.46 -8.85
C TRP A 45 2.88 -1.76 -10.20
N GLN A 46 2.23 -0.61 -10.37
CA GLN A 46 2.31 0.17 -11.61
C GLN A 46 3.73 0.70 -11.85
N MET A 47 4.45 1.11 -10.80
CA MET A 47 5.87 1.49 -10.90
C MET A 47 6.76 0.32 -11.30
N ALA A 48 6.53 -0.87 -10.75
CA ALA A 48 7.26 -2.08 -11.13
C ALA A 48 7.04 -2.43 -12.61
N ARG A 49 5.79 -2.35 -13.10
CA ARG A 49 5.48 -2.54 -14.53
C ARG A 49 6.19 -1.52 -15.41
N ALA A 50 6.19 -0.25 -15.03
CA ALA A 50 6.91 0.79 -15.76
C ALA A 50 8.42 0.53 -15.78
N ALA A 51 9.00 0.03 -14.68
CA ALA A 51 10.41 -0.32 -14.60
C ALA A 51 10.79 -1.50 -15.52
N LEU A 52 9.91 -2.48 -15.70
CA LEU A 52 10.14 -3.58 -16.65
C LEU A 52 10.21 -3.05 -18.09
N ILE A 53 9.24 -2.25 -18.50
CA ILE A 53 9.22 -1.63 -19.83
C ILE A 53 10.44 -0.73 -20.05
N ALA A 54 10.83 0.04 -19.02
CA ALA A 54 12.02 0.89 -19.10
C ALA A 54 13.30 0.10 -19.33
N GLN A 55 13.46 -1.06 -18.67
CA GLN A 55 14.60 -1.95 -18.91
C GLN A 55 14.60 -2.51 -20.34
N GLU A 56 13.46 -2.95 -20.85
CA GLU A 56 13.33 -3.46 -22.22
C GLU A 56 13.73 -2.38 -23.25
N ARG A 57 13.28 -1.14 -23.05
CA ARG A 57 13.56 -0.03 -23.97
C ARG A 57 15.03 0.38 -23.96
N LEU A 58 15.66 0.39 -22.79
CA LEU A 58 17.11 0.60 -22.67
C LEU A 58 17.89 -0.51 -23.37
N ALA A 59 17.44 -1.77 -23.29
CA ALA A 59 18.07 -2.88 -23.99
C ALA A 59 17.97 -2.77 -25.52
N THR A 60 16.93 -2.09 -26.04
CA THR A 60 16.80 -1.78 -27.48
C THR A 60 17.60 -0.55 -27.94
N GLY A 61 18.38 0.10 -27.05
CA GLY A 61 19.26 1.21 -27.39
C GLY A 61 18.64 2.60 -27.30
N ASP A 62 17.51 2.77 -26.62
CA ASP A 62 16.93 4.10 -26.39
C ASP A 62 17.74 4.90 -25.37
N ASN A 63 18.38 5.98 -25.83
CA ASN A 63 19.25 6.85 -25.02
C ASN A 63 18.61 8.20 -24.66
N SER A 64 17.27 8.31 -24.69
CA SER A 64 16.55 9.54 -24.35
C SER A 64 16.71 9.99 -22.89
N GLY A 65 17.33 9.20 -22.01
CA GLY A 65 17.47 9.46 -20.58
C GLY A 65 16.17 9.27 -19.77
N PHE A 66 15.01 9.30 -20.43
CA PHE A 66 13.70 9.10 -19.80
C PHE A 66 13.59 7.76 -19.07
N TYR A 67 14.02 6.67 -19.70
CA TYR A 67 13.92 5.33 -19.10
C TYR A 67 14.85 5.14 -17.90
N ASN A 68 16.05 5.72 -17.92
CA ASN A 68 16.92 5.76 -16.74
C ASN A 68 16.24 6.50 -15.57
N SER A 69 15.66 7.68 -15.83
CA SER A 69 14.90 8.43 -14.82
C SER A 69 13.69 7.66 -14.30
N LYS A 70 13.00 6.88 -15.16
CA LYS A 70 11.89 6.02 -14.75
C LYS A 70 12.33 4.89 -13.82
N LEU A 71 13.48 4.25 -14.07
CA LEU A 71 14.01 3.24 -13.15
C LEU A 71 14.32 3.82 -11.77
N ILE A 72 14.92 5.01 -11.73
CA ILE A 72 15.21 5.70 -10.46
C ILE A 72 13.91 6.04 -9.73
N THR A 73 12.90 6.54 -10.43
CA THR A 73 11.60 6.89 -9.83
C THR A 73 10.87 5.65 -9.29
N ALA A 74 10.87 4.55 -10.04
CA ALA A 74 10.26 3.30 -9.59
C ALA A 74 10.98 2.73 -8.35
N ARG A 75 12.32 2.82 -8.33
CA ARG A 75 13.13 2.42 -7.18
C ARG A 75 12.85 3.30 -5.95
N PHE A 76 12.80 4.61 -6.11
CA PHE A 76 12.42 5.54 -5.06
C PHE A 76 11.06 5.18 -4.46
N TYR A 77 10.06 4.90 -5.30
CA TYR A 77 8.74 4.48 -4.81
C TYR A 77 8.83 3.19 -3.98
N ALA A 78 9.55 2.19 -4.48
CA ALA A 78 9.70 0.91 -3.80
C ALA A 78 10.44 1.01 -2.46
N GLU A 79 11.42 1.91 -2.35
CA GLU A 79 12.28 2.04 -1.16
C GLU A 79 11.74 3.07 -0.15
N GLN A 80 11.11 4.15 -0.61
CA GLN A 80 10.72 5.28 0.24
C GLN A 80 9.21 5.41 0.43
N ILE A 81 8.40 4.92 -0.52
CA ILE A 81 6.94 5.07 -0.48
C ILE A 81 6.25 3.81 0.01
N LEU A 82 6.55 2.70 -0.65
CA LEU A 82 5.89 1.41 -0.44
C LEU A 82 6.02 0.83 0.99
N PRO A 83 7.09 1.08 1.78
CA PRO A 83 7.15 0.59 3.16
C PRO A 83 5.99 1.06 4.05
N ARG A 84 5.35 2.20 3.72
CA ARG A 84 4.15 2.69 4.43
C ARG A 84 3.00 1.67 4.41
N ALA A 85 2.94 0.78 3.42
CA ALA A 85 1.94 -0.28 3.35
C ALA A 85 1.97 -1.19 4.59
N GLN A 86 3.15 -1.50 5.13
CA GLN A 86 3.25 -2.37 6.30
C GLN A 86 2.70 -1.70 7.56
N ALA A 87 3.02 -0.41 7.75
CA ALA A 87 2.50 0.37 8.87
C ALA A 87 0.97 0.52 8.79
N LEU A 88 0.42 0.74 7.59
CA LEU A 88 -1.03 0.85 7.41
C LEU A 88 -1.75 -0.49 7.62
N SER A 89 -1.16 -1.61 7.19
CA SER A 89 -1.72 -2.93 7.47
C SER A 89 -1.80 -3.19 8.98
N TYR A 90 -0.76 -2.83 9.74
CA TYR A 90 -0.81 -2.86 11.21
C TYR A 90 -1.96 -2.00 11.77
N ALA A 91 -2.10 -0.75 11.29
CA ALA A 91 -3.16 0.15 11.73
C ALA A 91 -4.56 -0.41 11.42
N VAL A 92 -4.74 -1.12 10.29
CA VAL A 92 -6.01 -1.75 9.91
C VAL A 92 -6.31 -2.98 10.76
N VAL A 93 -5.33 -3.86 11.01
CA VAL A 93 -5.57 -5.14 11.66
C VAL A 93 -5.56 -5.04 13.19
N ALA A 94 -4.64 -4.26 13.75
CA ALA A 94 -4.42 -4.19 15.20
C ALA A 94 -4.85 -2.86 15.84
N GLY A 95 -4.98 -1.79 15.05
CA GLY A 95 -5.28 -0.44 15.55
C GLY A 95 -6.73 0.02 15.36
N ALA A 96 -7.56 -0.78 14.70
CA ALA A 96 -8.90 -0.37 14.28
C ALA A 96 -9.87 -0.06 15.43
N GLU A 97 -9.68 -0.71 16.59
CA GLU A 97 -10.54 -0.54 17.76
C GLU A 97 -10.20 0.72 18.57
N THR A 98 -8.95 1.19 18.51
CA THR A 98 -8.47 2.29 19.36
C THR A 98 -9.28 3.59 19.21
N PRO A 99 -9.66 4.03 17.99
CA PRO A 99 -10.49 5.23 17.83
C PRO A 99 -11.88 5.11 18.47
N LEU A 100 -12.40 3.90 18.64
CA LEU A 100 -13.73 3.62 19.20
C LEU A 100 -13.68 3.35 20.72
N ALA A 101 -12.48 3.24 21.29
CA ALA A 101 -12.30 2.89 22.70
C ALA A 101 -12.54 4.08 23.66
N LEU A 102 -12.55 5.31 23.15
CA LEU A 102 -12.76 6.51 23.96
C LEU A 102 -14.25 6.88 23.98
N ALA A 103 -14.77 7.15 25.18
CA ALA A 103 -16.14 7.63 25.35
C ALA A 103 -16.30 9.05 24.78
N GLU A 104 -17.48 9.36 24.25
CA GLU A 104 -17.77 10.64 23.58
C GLU A 104 -17.50 11.85 24.51
N GLU A 105 -17.74 11.70 25.82
CA GLU A 105 -17.54 12.77 26.81
C GLU A 105 -16.07 13.13 27.05
N SER A 106 -15.13 12.38 26.49
CA SER A 106 -13.69 12.59 26.67
C SER A 106 -13.02 13.34 25.50
N PHE A 107 -13.80 13.82 24.53
CA PHE A 107 -13.35 14.58 23.35
C PHE A 107 -13.55 16.10 23.48
#